data_AF-A0A6B2E464-F1
#
_entry.id   AF-A0A6B2E464-F1
#
_cell.length_a   1.000
_cell.length_b   1.000
_cell.length_c   1.000
_cell.angle_alpha   90.00
_cell.angle_beta   90.00
_cell.angle_gamma   90.00
#
_symmetry.space_group_name_H-M   'P 1'
#
loop_
_entity.id
_entity.type
_entity.pdbx_description
1 polymer ?
#
loop_
_entity_poly.entity_id
_entity_poly.type
_entity_poly.pdbx_seq_one_letter_code
_entity_poly.pdbx_strand_id
1 'polypeptide(L)'
;QDPATRMKMEKNQEKRVYMLVLTGGPCGGKTTGQARLSTFFENLGWKVFRVPEAASILLSGGVKFSELTRDEALQFQENLVRTMLQLENTYYELAKGHIKKENSRGCLIICDRGIMDAGAYILKEDWEKLLTANAWNTVELRDNRYNQIIHMVSAANGAEDFYSVEGHNCRSEDVGLARELDYKAAAAWVGHPYFDVIDNSTDFETKIKRMISSVCQKVGIDTGDRLLTTSKKLKFHVLGPLPPDSAFPPFQDFDVEHHYLQSTSGRVQARLRKRGQKGHWSYIHTIRRPHPNGQYVEVKTQMTARDYNNLLNQADDAHFKIIKTRRCFLVNNQYFQLDIYKEPCHTRCLGLMLLETYTSLEGKAPEDCLPKFLNISKEVTGDPNYSMFNLSLREEWDRTQKFCRSLHGKKNMNDMCSANSRANEDACNECQHQGK
;
A
#
# COMPACT_ATOMS: atom_id res chain seq x y z
N GLN A 1 -8.73 27.11 -24.26
CA GLN A 1 -8.59 27.73 -22.93
C GLN A 1 -7.12 28.07 -22.74
N ASP A 2 -6.81 29.33 -22.43
CA ASP A 2 -5.47 29.90 -22.41
C ASP A 2 -4.58 29.26 -21.31
N PRO A 3 -3.38 28.73 -21.64
CA PRO A 3 -2.44 28.13 -20.68
C PRO A 3 -2.08 29.06 -19.51
N ALA A 4 -2.08 30.38 -19.74
CA ALA A 4 -1.78 31.37 -18.71
C ALA A 4 -2.86 31.46 -17.63
N THR A 5 -4.12 31.15 -17.97
CA THR A 5 -5.24 31.11 -17.03
C THR A 5 -5.18 29.86 -16.14
N ARG A 6 -4.72 28.73 -16.69
CA ARG A 6 -4.53 27.47 -15.94
C ARG A 6 -3.38 27.55 -14.93
N MET A 7 -2.26 28.18 -15.33
CA MET A 7 -1.13 28.47 -14.44
C MET A 7 -1.49 29.46 -13.31
N LYS A 8 -2.44 30.37 -13.55
CA LYS A 8 -2.97 31.28 -12.50
C LYS A 8 -3.91 30.57 -11.52
N MET A 9 -4.69 29.57 -11.97
CA MET A 9 -5.54 28.78 -11.07
C MET A 9 -4.75 27.83 -10.18
N GLU A 10 -3.66 27.21 -10.68
CA GLU A 10 -2.77 26.39 -9.85
C GLU A 10 -1.98 27.20 -8.81
N LYS A 11 -1.74 28.50 -9.07
CA LYS A 11 -1.03 29.40 -8.15
C LYS A 11 -1.83 29.81 -6.90
N ASN A 12 -3.12 29.52 -6.83
CA ASN A 12 -4.01 29.99 -5.76
C ASN A 12 -4.51 28.90 -4.80
N GLN A 13 -3.95 27.68 -4.83
CA GLN A 13 -4.14 26.76 -3.70
C GLN A 13 -3.26 27.20 -2.54
N GLU A 14 -3.86 27.79 -1.51
CA GLU A 14 -3.17 28.14 -0.27
C GLU A 14 -2.43 26.91 0.27
N LYS A 15 -1.11 27.05 0.45
CA LYS A 15 -0.27 26.03 1.06
C LYS A 15 -0.80 25.74 2.45
N ARG A 16 -1.27 24.52 2.69
CA ARG A 16 -1.93 24.17 3.95
C ARG A 16 -1.32 22.96 4.64
N VAL A 17 -1.43 22.97 5.96
CA VAL A 17 -1.26 21.79 6.79
C VAL A 17 -2.62 21.10 6.85
N TYR A 18 -2.67 19.81 6.51
CA TYR A 18 -3.87 18.99 6.55
C TYR A 18 -3.69 17.86 7.57
N MET A 19 -4.39 17.96 8.70
CA MET A 19 -4.41 16.97 9.77
C MET A 19 -5.48 15.91 9.48
N LEU A 20 -5.05 14.68 9.25
CA LEU A 20 -5.89 13.53 8.95
C LEU A 20 -5.75 12.49 10.05
N VAL A 21 -6.87 11.99 10.58
CA VAL A 21 -6.89 10.82 11.47
C VAL A 21 -7.28 9.58 10.69
N LEU A 22 -6.53 8.48 10.86
CA LEU A 22 -7.00 7.15 10.50
C LEU A 22 -7.39 6.39 11.77
N THR A 23 -8.69 6.16 11.96
CA THR A 23 -9.27 5.41 13.07
C THR A 23 -9.85 4.07 12.60
N GLY A 24 -10.22 3.21 13.53
CA GLY A 24 -10.88 1.94 13.29
C GLY A 24 -10.40 0.79 14.18
N GLY A 25 -11.08 -0.33 14.10
CA GLY A 25 -10.74 -1.56 14.81
C GLY A 25 -9.45 -2.24 14.32
N PRO A 26 -9.04 -3.34 14.96
CA PRO A 26 -7.91 -4.14 14.48
C PRO A 26 -8.18 -4.65 13.06
N CYS A 27 -7.13 -4.87 12.27
CA CYS A 27 -7.21 -5.38 10.90
C CYS A 27 -8.09 -4.55 9.92
N GLY A 28 -8.33 -3.26 10.18
CA GLY A 28 -9.02 -2.37 9.22
C GLY A 28 -8.19 -1.90 8.02
N GLY A 29 -6.87 -2.13 8.05
CA GLY A 29 -5.94 -1.72 6.99
C GLY A 29 -5.26 -0.37 7.22
N LYS A 30 -5.34 0.20 8.42
CA LYS A 30 -4.77 1.53 8.78
C LYS A 30 -3.29 1.66 8.42
N THR A 31 -2.42 0.75 8.89
CA THR A 31 -0.96 0.82 8.65
C THR A 31 -0.62 0.80 7.16
N THR A 32 -1.29 -0.07 6.38
CA THR A 32 -1.13 -0.11 4.92
C THR A 32 -1.68 1.17 4.27
N GLY A 33 -2.82 1.67 4.74
CA GLY A 33 -3.41 2.94 4.33
C GLY A 33 -2.49 4.12 4.53
N GLN A 34 -1.89 4.27 5.71
CA GLN A 34 -0.91 5.32 6.01
C GLN A 34 0.28 5.29 5.05
N ALA A 35 0.86 4.11 4.81
CA ALA A 35 2.00 3.96 3.90
C ALA A 35 1.63 4.33 2.45
N ARG A 36 0.41 3.96 2.01
CA ARG A 36 -0.11 4.26 0.67
C ARG A 36 -0.46 5.74 0.50
N LEU A 37 -1.10 6.36 1.49
CA LEU A 37 -1.33 7.81 1.53
C LEU A 37 -0.01 8.58 1.50
N SER A 38 0.95 8.19 2.35
CA SER A 38 2.27 8.84 2.40
C SER A 38 2.93 8.81 1.03
N THR A 39 3.05 7.61 0.44
CA THR A 39 3.65 7.45 -0.89
C THR A 39 2.89 8.26 -1.95
N PHE A 40 1.56 8.28 -1.90
CA PHE A 40 0.75 9.00 -2.87
C PHE A 40 0.99 10.51 -2.80
N PHE A 41 0.89 11.11 -1.62
CA PHE A 41 1.07 12.55 -1.40
C PHE A 41 2.51 13.01 -1.62
N GLU A 42 3.50 12.23 -1.18
CA GLU A 42 4.92 12.53 -1.45
C GLU A 42 5.22 12.55 -2.96
N ASN A 43 4.62 11.64 -3.74
CA ASN A 43 4.74 11.66 -5.20
C ASN A 43 4.04 12.87 -5.86
N LEU A 44 3.09 13.51 -5.17
CA LEU A 44 2.49 14.79 -5.59
C LEU A 44 3.32 16.01 -5.15
N GLY A 45 4.47 15.80 -4.50
CA GLY A 45 5.33 16.87 -3.98
C GLY A 45 4.90 17.44 -2.63
N TRP A 46 3.95 16.79 -1.94
CA TRP A 46 3.57 17.16 -0.58
C TRP A 46 4.57 16.60 0.43
N LYS A 47 4.75 17.29 1.55
CA LYS A 47 5.43 16.70 2.70
C LYS A 47 4.44 15.90 3.53
N VAL A 48 4.81 14.69 3.91
CA VAL A 48 3.99 13.85 4.80
C VAL A 48 4.69 13.64 6.13
N PHE A 49 3.96 13.85 7.23
CA PHE A 49 4.34 13.42 8.57
C PHE A 49 3.38 12.34 9.06
N ARG A 50 3.90 11.40 9.84
CA ARG A 50 3.11 10.34 10.47
C ARG A 50 3.28 10.46 11.97
N VAL A 51 2.19 10.73 12.67
CA VAL A 51 2.16 10.75 14.13
C VAL A 51 1.97 9.31 14.61
N PRO A 52 2.95 8.72 15.32
CA PRO A 52 2.82 7.36 15.82
C PRO A 52 1.73 7.25 16.89
N GLU A 53 1.15 6.06 17.02
CA GLU A 53 0.16 5.76 18.08
C GLU A 53 0.84 5.85 19.46
N ALA A 54 0.45 6.85 20.26
CA ALA A 54 1.03 7.09 21.58
C ALA A 54 0.85 5.90 22.54
N ALA A 55 -0.29 5.21 22.46
CA ALA A 55 -0.54 4.01 23.26
C ALA A 55 0.50 2.92 22.97
N SER A 56 0.81 2.69 21.69
CA SER A 56 1.85 1.73 21.28
C SER A 56 3.23 2.12 21.85
N ILE A 57 3.57 3.42 21.87
CA ILE A 57 4.83 3.91 22.46
C ILE A 57 4.88 3.56 23.96
N LEU A 58 3.85 3.93 24.73
CA LEU A 58 3.82 3.75 26.17
C LEU A 58 3.77 2.27 26.56
N LEU A 59 2.98 1.45 25.88
CA LEU A 59 2.88 0.01 26.14
C LEU A 59 4.18 -0.73 25.80
N SER A 60 4.85 -0.34 24.70
CA SER A 60 6.17 -0.90 24.37
C SER A 60 7.25 -0.55 25.40
N GLY A 61 7.04 0.54 26.16
CA GLY A 61 7.90 0.97 27.26
C GLY A 61 7.72 0.17 28.57
N GLY A 62 6.84 -0.84 28.58
CA GLY A 62 6.64 -1.73 29.74
C GLY A 62 5.36 -1.47 30.54
N VAL A 63 4.52 -0.51 30.13
CA VAL A 63 3.22 -0.31 30.77
C VAL A 63 2.29 -1.48 30.46
N LYS A 64 1.66 -2.05 31.49
CA LYS A 64 0.65 -3.10 31.35
C LYS A 64 -0.61 -2.71 32.09
N PHE A 65 -1.72 -2.64 31.37
CA PHE A 65 -3.03 -2.29 31.95
C PHE A 65 -3.47 -3.23 33.07
N SER A 66 -3.08 -4.52 33.02
CA SER A 66 -3.41 -5.51 34.05
C SER A 66 -2.76 -5.23 35.41
N GLU A 67 -1.73 -4.39 35.46
CA GLU A 67 -1.00 -4.05 36.68
C GLU A 67 -1.50 -2.74 37.31
N LEU A 68 -2.43 -2.03 36.65
CA LEU A 68 -2.93 -0.72 37.10
C LEU A 68 -4.22 -0.87 37.91
N THR A 69 -4.30 -0.16 39.03
CA THR A 69 -5.57 0.12 39.72
C THR A 69 -6.46 1.03 38.87
N ARG A 70 -7.74 1.18 39.27
CA ARG A 70 -8.68 2.05 38.53
C ARG A 70 -8.19 3.51 38.47
N ASP A 71 -7.63 4.02 39.56
CA ASP A 71 -7.16 5.41 39.63
C ASP A 71 -5.88 5.60 38.81
N GLU A 72 -4.94 4.64 38.87
CA GLU A 72 -3.74 4.66 38.02
C GLU A 72 -4.08 4.50 36.54
N ALA A 73 -5.10 3.72 36.19
CA ALA A 73 -5.59 3.61 34.82
C ALA A 73 -6.18 4.94 34.33
N LEU A 74 -6.91 5.67 35.18
CA LEU A 74 -7.43 7.00 34.83
C LEU A 74 -6.28 8.01 34.63
N GLN A 75 -5.30 8.00 35.52
CA GLN A 75 -4.10 8.84 35.40
C GLN A 75 -3.28 8.49 34.14
N PHE A 76 -3.17 7.20 33.82
CA PHE A 76 -2.54 6.75 32.58
C PHE A 76 -3.28 7.29 31.35
N GLN A 77 -4.62 7.27 31.34
CA GLN A 77 -5.42 7.81 30.25
C GLN A 77 -5.23 9.32 30.08
N GLU A 78 -5.16 10.07 31.19
CA GLU A 78 -4.80 11.50 31.13
C GLU A 78 -3.42 11.70 30.47
N ASN A 79 -2.41 10.96 30.91
CA ASN A 79 -1.05 11.04 30.38
C ASN A 79 -0.96 10.61 28.92
N LEU A 80 -1.77 9.63 28.51
CA LEU A 80 -1.89 9.21 27.12
C LEU A 80 -2.40 10.37 26.26
N VAL A 81 -3.50 11.02 26.65
CA VAL A 81 -4.07 12.17 25.91
C VAL A 81 -3.09 13.33 25.85
N ARG A 82 -2.41 13.65 26.96
CA ARG A 82 -1.35 14.69 26.99
C ARG A 82 -0.21 14.37 26.03
N THR A 83 0.21 13.11 25.97
CA THR A 83 1.26 12.65 25.07
C THR A 83 0.82 12.76 23.60
N MET A 84 -0.41 12.36 23.29
CA MET A 84 -0.99 12.51 21.94
C MET A 84 -1.01 13.98 21.51
N LEU A 85 -1.51 14.87 22.36
CA LEU A 85 -1.51 16.32 22.13
C LEU A 85 -0.10 16.86 21.85
N GLN A 86 0.89 16.47 22.65
CA GLN A 86 2.27 16.93 22.47
C GLN A 86 2.89 16.43 21.16
N LEU A 87 2.68 15.16 20.81
CA LEU A 87 3.17 14.59 19.56
C LEU A 87 2.52 15.32 18.35
N GLU A 88 1.20 15.45 18.35
CA GLU A 88 0.47 16.13 17.28
C GLU A 88 0.92 17.59 17.11
N ASN A 89 1.03 18.35 18.21
CA ASN A 89 1.50 19.74 18.17
C ASN A 89 2.92 19.82 17.61
N THR A 90 3.82 18.91 18.00
CA THR A 90 5.20 18.87 17.49
C THR A 90 5.22 18.71 15.97
N TYR A 91 4.46 17.77 15.43
CA TYR A 91 4.38 17.56 13.98
C TYR A 91 3.67 18.72 13.26
N TYR A 92 2.66 19.33 13.89
CA TYR A 92 1.98 20.49 13.36
C TYR A 92 2.92 21.71 13.24
N GLU A 93 3.74 21.98 14.24
CA GLU A 93 4.76 23.05 14.18
C GLU A 93 5.79 22.79 13.06
N LEU A 94 6.27 21.55 12.94
CA LEU A 94 7.19 21.17 11.85
C LEU A 94 6.55 21.36 10.47
N ALA A 95 5.26 21.03 10.34
CA ALA A 95 4.50 21.22 9.11
C ALA A 95 4.28 22.70 8.77
N LYS A 96 3.98 23.54 9.77
CA LYS A 96 3.92 25.01 9.60
C LYS A 96 5.25 25.57 9.10
N GLY A 97 6.37 25.10 9.64
CA GLY A 97 7.70 25.46 9.15
C GLY A 97 7.93 25.01 7.70
N HIS A 98 7.44 23.83 7.32
CA HIS A 98 7.57 23.30 5.97
C HIS A 98 6.76 24.10 4.93
N ILE A 99 5.51 24.47 5.21
CA ILE A 99 4.65 25.16 4.24
C ILE A 99 5.11 26.58 3.92
N LYS A 100 5.92 27.21 4.78
CA LYS A 100 6.54 28.52 4.54
C LYS A 100 7.60 28.50 3.43
N LYS A 101 8.11 27.33 3.05
CA LYS A 101 9.12 27.20 1.98
C LYS A 101 8.51 27.51 0.61
N GLU A 102 9.27 28.20 -0.24
CA GLU A 102 8.81 28.63 -1.58
C GLU A 102 8.33 27.45 -2.45
N ASN A 103 9.06 26.34 -2.44
CA ASN A 103 8.75 25.14 -3.23
C ASN A 103 7.77 24.15 -2.58
N SER A 104 7.16 24.50 -1.44
CA SER A 104 6.22 23.60 -0.75
C SER A 104 4.86 23.56 -1.46
N ARG A 105 4.33 22.36 -1.71
CA ARG A 105 2.97 22.16 -2.24
C ARG A 105 1.89 21.96 -1.17
N GLY A 106 2.29 21.83 0.09
CA GLY A 106 1.40 21.49 1.20
C GLY A 106 2.02 20.45 2.12
N CYS A 107 1.37 20.22 3.26
CA CYS A 107 1.80 19.20 4.21
C CYS A 107 0.60 18.37 4.69
N LEU A 108 0.70 17.05 4.60
CA LEU A 108 -0.25 16.11 5.17
C LEU A 108 0.33 15.55 6.48
N ILE A 109 -0.42 15.61 7.56
CA ILE A 109 -0.09 14.94 8.83
C ILE A 109 -1.10 13.82 9.02
N ILE A 110 -0.62 12.59 9.15
CA ILE A 110 -1.45 11.41 9.35
C ILE A 110 -1.29 10.95 10.79
N CYS A 111 -2.36 11.01 11.58
CA CYS A 111 -2.41 10.46 12.94
C CYS A 111 -2.87 9.00 12.90
N ASP A 112 -2.05 8.10 13.42
CA ASP A 112 -2.46 6.72 13.69
C ASP A 112 -3.30 6.71 14.97
N ARG A 113 -4.62 6.81 14.80
CA ARG A 113 -5.61 7.21 15.81
C ARG A 113 -5.45 8.66 16.29
N GLY A 114 -6.57 9.29 16.63
CA GLY A 114 -6.61 10.66 17.17
C GLY A 114 -7.13 10.67 18.60
N ILE A 115 -7.18 11.83 19.23
CA ILE A 115 -7.45 11.97 20.68
C ILE A 115 -8.78 11.33 21.10
N MET A 116 -9.81 11.40 20.25
CA MET A 116 -11.10 10.79 20.56
C MET A 116 -11.02 9.25 20.64
N ASP A 117 -10.08 8.61 19.95
CA ASP A 117 -9.85 7.16 20.09
C ASP A 117 -9.45 6.78 21.52
N ALA A 118 -8.79 7.66 22.29
CA ALA A 118 -8.46 7.40 23.69
C ALA A 118 -9.74 7.30 24.55
N GLY A 119 -10.74 8.13 24.25
CA GLY A 119 -12.05 8.12 24.91
C GLY A 119 -12.90 6.89 24.59
N ALA A 120 -12.59 6.15 23.51
CA ALA A 120 -13.38 4.99 23.07
C ALA A 120 -13.31 3.78 24.04
N TYR A 121 -12.29 3.75 24.91
CA TYR A 121 -11.97 2.60 25.76
C TYR A 121 -12.20 2.86 27.25
N ILE A 122 -12.79 4.00 27.63
CA ILE A 122 -13.10 4.33 29.02
C ILE A 122 -14.58 4.66 29.20
N LEU A 123 -15.03 4.63 30.46
CA LEU A 123 -16.40 5.02 30.80
C LEU A 123 -16.62 6.51 30.52
N LYS A 124 -17.81 6.84 30.01
CA LYS A 124 -18.18 8.22 29.69
C LYS A 124 -18.01 9.17 30.88
N GLU A 125 -18.39 8.74 32.08
CA GLU A 125 -18.24 9.53 33.31
C GLU A 125 -16.77 9.85 33.61
N ASP A 126 -15.88 8.89 33.39
CA ASP A 126 -14.45 9.04 33.64
C ASP A 126 -13.81 9.93 32.55
N TRP A 127 -14.30 9.87 31.30
CA TRP A 127 -13.91 10.81 30.24
C TRP A 127 -14.31 12.26 30.55
N GLU A 128 -15.54 12.50 31.02
CA GLU A 128 -16.00 13.84 31.39
C GLU A 128 -15.20 14.43 32.57
N LYS A 129 -14.83 13.58 33.55
CA LYS A 129 -13.92 13.97 34.64
C LYS A 129 -12.56 14.40 34.11
N LEU A 130 -11.98 13.64 33.17
CA LEU A 130 -10.70 13.98 32.55
C LEU A 130 -10.78 15.33 31.80
N LEU A 131 -11.83 15.53 30.99
CA LEU A 131 -12.02 16.80 30.27
C LEU A 131 -12.09 17.98 31.24
N THR A 132 -12.89 17.86 32.30
CA THR A 132 -13.08 18.90 33.31
C THR A 132 -11.77 19.21 34.06
N ALA A 133 -11.08 18.18 34.55
CA ALA A 133 -9.84 18.33 35.32
C ALA A 133 -8.71 18.99 34.50
N ASN A 134 -8.73 18.80 33.19
CA ASN A 134 -7.70 19.31 32.28
C ASN A 134 -8.09 20.60 31.56
N ALA A 135 -9.29 21.13 31.81
CA ALA A 135 -9.89 22.21 31.02
C ALA A 135 -9.89 21.93 29.50
N TRP A 136 -10.03 20.66 29.12
CA TRP A 136 -10.21 20.26 27.74
C TRP A 136 -11.68 20.34 27.35
N ASN A 137 -11.94 20.62 26.08
CA ASN A 137 -13.29 20.61 25.55
C ASN A 137 -13.36 19.79 24.27
N THR A 138 -14.47 19.09 24.08
CA THR A 138 -14.66 18.16 22.97
C THR A 138 -14.59 18.84 21.61
N VAL A 139 -15.02 20.10 21.49
CA VAL A 139 -14.98 20.83 20.21
C VAL A 139 -13.54 21.07 19.76
N GLU A 140 -12.67 21.52 20.67
CA GLU A 140 -11.24 21.68 20.39
C GLU A 140 -10.53 20.36 20.12
N LEU A 141 -10.86 19.31 20.88
CA LEU A 141 -10.22 18.00 20.72
C LEU A 141 -10.71 17.26 19.46
N ARG A 142 -11.98 17.38 19.09
CA ARG A 142 -12.60 16.66 17.97
C ARG A 142 -12.59 17.48 16.69
N ASP A 143 -13.14 18.69 16.71
CA ASP A 143 -13.52 19.43 15.50
C ASP A 143 -12.43 20.38 14.99
N ASN A 144 -11.85 21.19 15.87
CA ASN A 144 -10.91 22.24 15.45
C ASN A 144 -9.51 21.71 15.15
N ARG A 145 -9.17 20.52 15.68
CA ARG A 145 -7.83 19.94 15.60
C ARG A 145 -7.57 19.12 14.34
N TYR A 146 -8.61 18.50 13.78
CA TYR A 146 -8.47 17.59 12.64
C TYR A 146 -9.27 18.11 11.47
N ASN A 147 -8.68 18.06 10.27
CA ASN A 147 -9.39 18.47 9.06
C ASN A 147 -10.31 17.37 8.54
N GLN A 148 -9.97 16.11 8.81
CA GLN A 148 -10.74 14.94 8.38
C GLN A 148 -10.43 13.73 9.25
N ILE A 149 -11.45 12.93 9.46
CA ILE A 149 -11.36 11.64 10.13
C ILE A 149 -11.79 10.56 9.13
N ILE A 150 -10.99 9.51 9.01
CA ILE A 150 -11.32 8.34 8.20
C ILE A 150 -11.40 7.12 9.11
N HIS A 151 -12.59 6.54 9.18
CA HIS A 151 -12.81 5.25 9.80
C HIS A 151 -12.57 4.12 8.80
N MET A 152 -11.50 3.37 9.02
CA MET A 152 -11.18 2.17 8.24
C MET A 152 -11.83 0.96 8.91
N VAL A 153 -12.98 0.52 8.39
CA VAL A 153 -13.78 -0.57 8.96
C VAL A 153 -12.95 -1.85 9.07
N SER A 154 -12.93 -2.48 10.24
CA SER A 154 -12.23 -3.75 10.49
C SER A 154 -12.65 -4.84 9.51
N ALA A 155 -11.72 -5.70 9.07
CA ALA A 155 -12.06 -6.92 8.34
C ALA A 155 -13.06 -7.82 9.11
N ALA A 156 -13.13 -7.70 10.44
CA ALA A 156 -14.13 -8.39 11.26
C ALA A 156 -15.59 -7.97 10.97
N ASN A 157 -15.82 -6.98 10.09
CA ASN A 157 -17.14 -6.52 9.69
C ASN A 157 -17.27 -6.53 8.16
N GLY A 158 -17.85 -7.60 7.60
CA GLY A 158 -18.14 -7.73 6.16
C GLY A 158 -16.96 -8.20 5.31
N ALA A 159 -15.87 -8.66 5.91
CA ALA A 159 -14.74 -9.31 5.25
C ALA A 159 -14.05 -10.31 6.19
N GLU A 160 -14.84 -11.04 6.99
CA GLU A 160 -14.39 -11.89 8.09
C GLU A 160 -13.39 -12.95 7.64
N ASP A 161 -13.54 -13.46 6.41
CA ASP A 161 -12.61 -14.42 5.81
C ASP A 161 -11.16 -13.90 5.73
N PHE A 162 -10.98 -12.58 5.71
CA PHE A 162 -9.67 -11.91 5.64
C PHE A 162 -9.17 -11.41 7.01
N TYR A 163 -9.92 -11.66 8.09
CA TYR A 163 -9.49 -11.32 9.44
C TYR A 163 -8.51 -12.36 9.96
N SER A 164 -7.22 -11.99 10.04
CA SER A 164 -6.17 -12.86 10.58
C SER A 164 -5.52 -12.25 11.82
N VAL A 165 -5.33 -13.08 12.84
CA VAL A 165 -4.55 -12.75 14.06
C VAL A 165 -3.06 -13.09 13.88
N GLU A 166 -2.72 -13.90 12.87
CA GLU A 166 -1.34 -14.35 12.59
C GLU A 166 -0.39 -13.18 12.27
N GLY A 167 0.72 -13.07 13.01
CA GLY A 167 1.80 -12.10 12.78
C GLY A 167 1.70 -10.81 13.60
N HIS A 168 0.70 -10.67 14.47
CA HIS A 168 0.60 -9.58 15.42
C HIS A 168 0.71 -10.13 16.85
N ASN A 169 1.94 -10.19 17.39
CA ASN A 169 2.25 -10.72 18.74
C ASN A 169 1.49 -10.04 19.92
N CYS A 170 0.63 -9.06 19.65
CA CYS A 170 -0.13 -8.30 20.65
C CYS A 170 -1.65 -8.37 20.44
N ARG A 171 -2.17 -9.20 19.53
CA ARG A 171 -3.61 -9.28 19.24
C ARG A 171 -4.14 -10.65 19.64
N SER A 172 -5.14 -10.65 20.51
CA SER A 172 -5.83 -11.83 21.03
C SER A 172 -7.34 -11.75 20.82
N GLU A 173 -7.82 -10.69 20.16
CA GLU A 173 -9.23 -10.40 20.01
C GLU A 173 -9.87 -11.29 18.94
N ASP A 174 -10.88 -12.06 19.36
CA ASP A 174 -11.79 -12.77 18.46
C ASP A 174 -12.54 -11.79 17.54
N VAL A 175 -13.06 -12.29 16.42
CA VAL A 175 -13.83 -11.53 15.42
C VAL A 175 -14.96 -10.72 16.06
N GLY A 176 -15.67 -11.29 17.04
CA GLY A 176 -16.74 -10.60 17.76
C GLY A 176 -16.25 -9.35 18.52
N LEU A 177 -15.18 -9.51 19.29
CA LEU A 177 -14.56 -8.40 20.04
C LEU A 177 -13.95 -7.38 19.09
N ALA A 178 -13.27 -7.81 18.03
CA ALA A 178 -12.70 -6.92 17.02
C ALA A 178 -13.75 -6.03 16.36
N ARG A 179 -14.96 -6.57 16.11
CA ARG A 179 -16.10 -5.84 15.57
C ARG A 179 -16.64 -4.83 16.58
N GLU A 180 -16.76 -5.20 17.86
CA GLU A 180 -17.17 -4.27 18.92
C GLU A 180 -16.18 -3.10 19.06
N LEU A 181 -14.87 -3.40 19.05
CA LEU A 181 -13.83 -2.38 19.10
C LEU A 181 -13.85 -1.46 17.87
N ASP A 182 -14.18 -1.98 16.69
CA ASP A 182 -14.39 -1.17 15.49
C ASP A 182 -15.55 -0.18 15.67
N TYR A 183 -16.69 -0.65 16.20
CA TYR A 183 -17.84 0.22 16.48
C TYR A 183 -17.53 1.27 17.54
N LYS A 184 -16.82 0.92 18.61
CA LYS A 184 -16.39 1.88 19.65
C LYS A 184 -15.48 2.96 19.08
N ALA A 185 -14.52 2.57 18.23
CA ALA A 185 -13.64 3.52 17.56
C ALA A 185 -14.42 4.48 16.66
N ALA A 186 -15.37 3.98 15.86
CA ALA A 186 -16.24 4.82 15.03
C ALA A 186 -17.10 5.77 15.89
N ALA A 187 -17.71 5.23 16.95
CA ALA A 187 -18.62 5.97 17.84
C ALA A 187 -17.94 7.16 18.52
N ALA A 188 -16.65 7.03 18.86
CA ALA A 188 -15.89 8.12 19.50
C ALA A 188 -15.76 9.38 18.62
N TRP A 189 -15.88 9.25 17.31
CA TRP A 189 -15.78 10.35 16.35
C TRP A 189 -17.13 10.89 15.88
N VAL A 190 -18.25 10.33 16.38
CA VAL A 190 -19.59 10.79 16.03
C VAL A 190 -19.75 12.28 16.38
N GLY A 191 -20.24 13.04 15.39
CA GLY A 191 -20.41 14.48 15.48
C GLY A 191 -19.28 15.31 14.87
N HIS A 192 -18.16 14.71 14.45
CA HIS A 192 -17.16 15.43 13.65
C HIS A 192 -17.74 15.78 12.26
N PRO A 193 -17.61 17.03 11.77
CA PRO A 193 -18.24 17.47 10.51
C PRO A 193 -17.67 16.78 9.26
N TYR A 194 -16.44 16.28 9.33
CA TYR A 194 -15.75 15.62 8.22
C TYR A 194 -15.30 14.21 8.62
N PHE A 195 -16.26 13.30 8.72
CA PHE A 195 -16.06 11.91 9.09
C PHE A 195 -16.44 10.99 7.91
N ASP A 196 -15.45 10.29 7.37
CA ASP A 196 -15.62 9.39 6.22
C ASP A 196 -15.43 7.93 6.64
N VAL A 197 -16.35 7.06 6.21
CA VAL A 197 -16.30 5.62 6.52
C VAL A 197 -15.89 4.83 5.28
N ILE A 198 -14.84 4.02 5.41
CA ILE A 198 -14.33 3.16 4.35
C ILE A 198 -14.61 1.70 4.73
N ASP A 199 -15.74 1.19 4.24
CA ASP A 199 -16.24 -0.16 4.45
C ASP A 199 -15.47 -1.25 3.66
N ASN A 200 -15.89 -2.51 3.83
CA ASN A 200 -15.33 -3.68 3.15
C ASN A 200 -16.16 -4.16 1.94
N SER A 201 -17.01 -3.32 1.34
CA SER A 201 -17.85 -3.71 0.19
C SER A 201 -17.05 -4.00 -1.10
N THR A 202 -15.75 -3.70 -1.11
CA THR A 202 -14.86 -3.90 -2.25
C THR A 202 -13.60 -4.66 -1.82
N ASP A 203 -12.82 -5.16 -2.78
CA ASP A 203 -11.51 -5.73 -2.49
C ASP A 203 -10.59 -4.73 -1.78
N PHE A 204 -9.57 -5.25 -1.09
CA PHE A 204 -8.69 -4.44 -0.25
C PHE A 204 -7.95 -3.32 -1.00
N GLU A 205 -7.51 -3.55 -2.25
CA GLU A 205 -6.84 -2.50 -3.01
C GLU A 205 -7.81 -1.38 -3.41
N THR A 206 -9.04 -1.73 -3.81
CA THR A 206 -10.09 -0.76 -4.07
C THR A 206 -10.50 0.01 -2.81
N LYS A 207 -10.54 -0.65 -1.65
CA LYS A 207 -10.76 -0.01 -0.35
C LYS A 207 -9.72 1.07 -0.07
N ILE A 208 -8.43 0.77 -0.26
CA ILE A 208 -7.34 1.74 -0.10
C ILE A 208 -7.46 2.89 -1.11
N LYS A 209 -7.86 2.64 -2.35
CA LYS A 209 -8.09 3.71 -3.34
C LYS A 209 -9.23 4.63 -2.91
N ARG A 210 -10.36 4.09 -2.43
CA ARG A 210 -11.49 4.87 -1.88
C ARG A 210 -11.04 5.77 -0.74
N MET A 211 -10.23 5.25 0.19
CA MET A 211 -9.63 6.04 1.27
C MET A 211 -8.80 7.21 0.72
N ILE A 212 -7.86 6.95 -0.21
CA ILE A 212 -7.03 8.03 -0.80
C ILE A 212 -7.91 9.04 -1.54
N SER A 213 -8.94 8.58 -2.25
CA SER A 213 -9.87 9.43 -2.99
C SER A 213 -10.64 10.36 -2.07
N SER A 214 -11.12 9.84 -0.93
CA SER A 214 -11.80 10.63 0.09
C SER A 214 -10.89 11.74 0.64
N VAL A 215 -9.62 11.42 0.94
CA VAL A 215 -8.64 12.45 1.35
C VAL A 215 -8.45 13.47 0.24
N CYS A 216 -8.21 13.05 -1.00
CA CYS A 216 -7.92 13.98 -2.08
C CYS A 216 -9.08 14.93 -2.39
N GLN A 217 -10.32 14.42 -2.33
CA GLN A 217 -11.53 15.23 -2.52
C GLN A 217 -11.62 16.33 -1.46
N LYS A 218 -11.43 16.00 -0.18
CA LYS A 218 -11.45 16.99 0.91
C LYS A 218 -10.22 17.91 0.88
N VAL A 219 -9.08 17.38 0.45
CA VAL A 219 -7.86 18.16 0.21
C VAL A 219 -7.99 19.03 -1.06
N GLY A 220 -9.04 18.90 -1.87
CA GLY A 220 -9.21 19.71 -3.09
C GLY A 220 -8.13 19.44 -4.14
N ILE A 221 -7.50 18.27 -4.10
CA ILE A 221 -6.57 17.81 -5.12
C ILE A 221 -7.39 17.12 -6.20
N ASP A 222 -7.35 17.67 -7.41
CA ASP A 222 -7.87 16.97 -8.58
C ASP A 222 -6.96 15.79 -8.90
N THR A 223 -7.46 14.58 -8.68
CA THR A 223 -6.72 13.35 -8.90
C THR A 223 -6.97 12.74 -10.27
N GLY A 224 -7.82 13.40 -11.09
CA GLY A 224 -8.27 12.89 -12.37
C GLY A 224 -8.71 11.42 -12.28
N ASP A 225 -8.25 10.63 -13.25
CA ASP A 225 -8.61 9.22 -13.43
C ASP A 225 -7.89 8.23 -12.49
N ARG A 226 -6.97 8.72 -11.64
CA ARG A 226 -6.03 7.88 -10.86
C ARG A 226 -6.68 7.12 -9.71
N LEU A 227 -7.79 7.62 -9.17
CA LEU A 227 -8.45 7.09 -7.97
C LEU A 227 -9.88 6.59 -8.21
N LEU A 228 -10.39 6.68 -9.44
CA LEU A 228 -11.64 6.05 -9.81
C LEU A 228 -11.55 4.53 -9.59
N THR A 229 -12.65 3.90 -9.15
CA THR A 229 -12.73 2.45 -8.87
C THR A 229 -12.42 1.60 -10.09
N THR A 230 -12.63 2.14 -11.29
CA THR A 230 -12.27 1.55 -12.59
C THR A 230 -10.78 1.67 -12.95
N SER A 231 -9.96 2.34 -12.12
CA SER A 231 -8.55 2.57 -12.42
C SER A 231 -7.72 1.28 -12.39
N LYS A 232 -7.25 0.86 -13.56
CA LYS A 232 -6.45 -0.35 -13.79
C LYS A 232 -4.98 0.03 -13.96
N LYS A 233 -4.09 -0.85 -13.50
CA LYS A 233 -2.66 -0.71 -13.75
C LYS A 233 -2.39 -1.12 -15.20
N LEU A 234 -1.85 -0.22 -16.00
CA LEU A 234 -1.36 -0.51 -17.34
C LEU A 234 0.16 -0.56 -17.36
N LYS A 235 0.71 -1.42 -18.22
CA LYS A 235 2.15 -1.58 -18.43
C LYS A 235 2.45 -1.60 -19.92
N PHE A 236 3.42 -0.83 -20.36
CA PHE A 236 3.83 -0.71 -21.75
C PHE A 236 5.32 -1.01 -21.91
N HIS A 237 5.68 -1.65 -23.02
CA HIS A 237 7.06 -1.85 -23.42
C HIS A 237 7.57 -0.62 -24.18
N VAL A 238 8.70 -0.06 -23.74
CA VAL A 238 9.34 1.11 -24.34
C VAL A 238 10.61 0.66 -25.04
N LEU A 239 10.77 1.05 -26.31
CA LEU A 239 11.96 0.77 -27.09
C LEU A 239 13.04 1.81 -26.82
N GLY A 240 14.29 1.35 -26.79
CA GLY A 240 15.44 2.24 -26.75
C GLY A 240 15.76 2.88 -28.10
N PRO A 241 16.65 3.88 -28.11
CA PRO A 241 17.28 4.51 -26.95
C PRO A 241 16.33 5.45 -26.19
N LEU A 242 16.66 5.78 -24.94
CA LEU A 242 15.94 6.81 -24.19
C LEU A 242 16.16 8.19 -24.83
N PRO A 243 15.12 9.04 -24.88
CA PRO A 243 15.31 10.44 -25.24
C PRO A 243 16.18 11.15 -24.19
N PRO A 244 16.81 12.29 -24.54
CA PRO A 244 17.60 13.06 -23.61
C PRO A 244 16.74 13.55 -22.43
N ASP A 245 17.37 13.76 -21.26
CA ASP A 245 16.69 14.21 -20.04
C ASP A 245 15.89 15.51 -20.23
N SER A 246 16.33 16.39 -21.14
CA SER A 246 15.63 17.63 -21.50
C SER A 246 14.27 17.43 -22.16
N ALA A 247 14.01 16.25 -22.74
CA ALA A 247 12.71 15.91 -23.33
C ALA A 247 11.69 15.48 -22.27
N PHE A 248 12.13 15.14 -21.06
CA PHE A 248 11.24 14.77 -19.98
C PHE A 248 10.69 16.02 -19.26
N PRO A 249 9.42 15.99 -18.81
CA PRO A 249 8.97 16.93 -17.79
C PRO A 249 9.75 16.71 -16.48
N PRO A 250 9.60 17.58 -15.46
CA PRO A 250 10.24 17.37 -14.16
C PRO A 250 10.04 15.94 -13.66
N PHE A 251 11.16 15.26 -13.41
CA PHE A 251 11.17 13.85 -13.03
C PHE A 251 12.02 13.62 -11.78
N GLN A 252 11.85 12.44 -11.18
CA GLN A 252 12.67 11.94 -10.08
C GLN A 252 13.10 10.51 -10.36
N ASP A 253 14.39 10.24 -10.22
CA ASP A 253 14.97 8.91 -10.40
C ASP A 253 15.20 8.24 -9.04
N PHE A 254 14.86 6.96 -8.98
CA PHE A 254 15.08 6.13 -7.81
C PHE A 254 15.84 4.87 -8.20
N ASP A 255 16.82 4.49 -7.40
CA ASP A 255 17.46 3.18 -7.48
C ASP A 255 16.56 2.16 -6.81
N VAL A 256 16.27 1.07 -7.52
CA VAL A 256 15.37 0.02 -7.04
C VAL A 256 16.00 -1.35 -7.24
N GLU A 257 16.07 -2.11 -6.16
CA GLU A 257 16.51 -3.50 -6.14
C GLU A 257 15.36 -4.41 -5.65
N HIS A 258 15.19 -5.56 -6.29
CA HIS A 258 14.27 -6.60 -5.83
C HIS A 258 14.96 -7.96 -5.70
N HIS A 259 14.60 -8.68 -4.64
CA HIS A 259 15.03 -10.04 -4.37
C HIS A 259 13.79 -10.90 -4.15
N TYR A 260 13.68 -12.02 -4.85
CA TYR A 260 12.70 -13.05 -4.52
C TYR A 260 13.27 -13.93 -3.41
N LEU A 261 12.43 -14.31 -2.47
CA LEU A 261 12.80 -15.17 -1.35
C LEU A 261 12.27 -16.58 -1.59
N GLN A 262 12.97 -17.57 -1.05
CA GLN A 262 12.51 -18.95 -1.03
C GLN A 262 11.15 -19.02 -0.31
N SER A 263 10.26 -19.85 -0.83
CA SER A 263 8.97 -20.12 -0.19
C SER A 263 8.78 -21.61 -0.01
N THR A 264 8.28 -22.00 1.16
CA THR A 264 7.95 -23.37 1.53
C THR A 264 6.77 -23.94 0.73
N SER A 265 5.95 -23.08 0.11
CA SER A 265 4.85 -23.47 -0.76
C SER A 265 4.96 -22.77 -2.10
N GLY A 266 4.91 -23.51 -3.21
CA GLY A 266 4.97 -22.94 -4.57
C GLY A 266 3.81 -22.00 -4.93
N ARG A 267 2.82 -21.84 -4.05
CA ARG A 267 1.71 -20.87 -4.22
C ARG A 267 1.96 -19.55 -3.50
N VAL A 268 2.91 -19.49 -2.56
CA VAL A 268 3.27 -18.28 -1.83
C VAL A 268 4.50 -17.67 -2.49
N GLN A 269 4.44 -16.36 -2.75
CA GLN A 269 5.57 -15.61 -3.30
C GLN A 269 5.98 -14.54 -2.31
N ALA A 270 7.24 -14.58 -1.87
CA ALA A 270 7.83 -13.56 -1.03
C ALA A 270 8.90 -12.79 -1.80
N ARG A 271 8.96 -11.48 -1.61
CA ARG A 271 10.01 -10.63 -2.20
C ARG A 271 10.38 -9.48 -1.29
N LEU A 272 11.65 -9.11 -1.33
CA LEU A 272 12.17 -7.88 -0.75
C LEU A 272 12.32 -6.81 -1.82
N ARG A 273 12.09 -5.56 -1.44
CA ARG A 273 12.38 -4.39 -2.26
C ARG A 273 13.19 -3.40 -1.45
N LYS A 274 14.32 -2.97 -2.02
CA LYS A 274 15.08 -1.80 -1.58
C LYS A 274 14.89 -0.70 -2.61
N ARG A 275 14.45 0.48 -2.18
CA ARG A 275 14.26 1.65 -3.04
C ARG A 275 14.81 2.89 -2.39
N GLY A 276 15.58 3.70 -3.11
CA GLY A 276 16.20 4.89 -2.55
C GLY A 276 16.71 5.89 -3.59
N GLN A 277 17.24 6.98 -3.07
CA GLN A 277 17.97 8.00 -3.83
C GLN A 277 18.91 8.74 -2.87
N LYS A 278 20.04 9.25 -3.38
CA LYS A 278 20.98 10.08 -2.60
C LYS A 278 21.42 9.45 -1.25
N GLY A 279 21.64 8.14 -1.23
CA GLY A 279 22.09 7.41 -0.04
C GLY A 279 21.00 7.07 1.00
N HIS A 280 19.76 7.49 0.78
CA HIS A 280 18.63 7.16 1.67
C HIS A 280 17.77 6.04 1.08
N TRP A 281 17.39 5.07 1.92
CA TRP A 281 16.75 3.83 1.48
C TRP A 281 15.47 3.51 2.24
N SER A 282 14.54 2.88 1.54
CA SER A 282 13.31 2.29 2.06
C SER A 282 13.27 0.80 1.72
N TYR A 283 12.81 -0.01 2.67
CA TYR A 283 12.77 -1.46 2.57
C TYR A 283 11.34 -1.97 2.77
N ILE A 284 10.90 -2.84 1.88
CA ILE A 284 9.57 -3.47 1.96
C ILE A 284 9.70 -4.96 1.71
N HIS A 285 9.12 -5.76 2.59
CA HIS A 285 8.84 -7.17 2.36
C HIS A 285 7.40 -7.31 1.87
N THR A 286 7.25 -7.94 0.71
CA THR A 286 5.95 -8.26 0.13
C THR A 286 5.75 -9.76 0.16
N ILE A 287 4.65 -10.21 0.74
CA ILE A 287 4.23 -11.61 0.73
C ILE A 287 2.90 -11.70 -0.01
N ARG A 288 2.85 -12.51 -1.05
CA ARG A 288 1.65 -12.80 -1.82
C ARG A 288 1.23 -14.23 -1.56
N ARG A 289 0.06 -14.43 -0.96
CA ARG A 289 -0.48 -15.75 -0.60
C ARG A 289 -1.80 -16.02 -1.32
N PRO A 290 -2.09 -17.29 -1.69
CA PRO A 290 -3.42 -17.66 -2.17
C PRO A 290 -4.40 -17.58 -0.99
N HIS A 291 -5.59 -17.05 -1.25
CA HIS A 291 -6.72 -17.01 -0.33
C HIS A 291 -7.64 -18.21 -0.61
N PRO A 292 -8.30 -18.80 0.42
CA PRO A 292 -9.27 -19.87 0.24
C PRO A 292 -10.35 -19.56 -0.82
N ASN A 293 -10.76 -18.30 -0.93
CA ASN A 293 -11.78 -17.83 -1.89
C ASN A 293 -11.25 -17.68 -3.34
N GLY A 294 -10.09 -18.28 -3.66
CA GLY A 294 -9.47 -18.25 -4.99
C GLY A 294 -8.79 -16.93 -5.38
N GLN A 295 -8.80 -15.93 -4.49
CA GLN A 295 -8.08 -14.67 -4.66
C GLN A 295 -6.63 -14.79 -4.20
N TYR A 296 -5.79 -13.78 -4.50
CA TYR A 296 -4.45 -13.68 -3.93
C TYR A 296 -4.35 -12.41 -3.08
N VAL A 297 -3.91 -12.55 -1.85
CA VAL A 297 -3.68 -11.43 -0.93
C VAL A 297 -2.21 -11.05 -0.97
N GLU A 298 -1.91 -9.77 -1.23
CA GLU A 298 -0.56 -9.21 -1.20
C GLU A 298 -0.38 -8.34 0.05
N VAL A 299 0.39 -8.83 1.02
CA VAL A 299 0.74 -8.11 2.26
C VAL A 299 2.08 -7.40 2.06
N LYS A 300 2.14 -6.11 2.42
CA LYS A 300 3.36 -5.29 2.35
C LYS A 300 3.74 -4.78 3.72
N THR A 301 4.93 -5.14 4.17
CA THR A 301 5.47 -4.75 5.48
C THR A 301 6.69 -3.86 5.28
N GLN A 302 6.68 -2.67 5.88
CA GLN A 302 7.85 -1.79 5.93
C GLN A 302 8.88 -2.37 6.90
N MET A 303 10.17 -2.23 6.60
CA MET A 303 11.24 -2.85 7.40
C MET A 303 12.42 -1.92 7.62
N THR A 304 13.26 -2.29 8.59
CA THR A 304 14.57 -1.68 8.79
C THR A 304 15.61 -2.25 7.82
N ALA A 305 16.74 -1.56 7.66
CA ALA A 305 17.87 -2.07 6.88
C ALA A 305 18.43 -3.39 7.44
N ARG A 306 18.40 -3.55 8.78
CA ARG A 306 18.87 -4.77 9.46
C ARG A 306 17.99 -5.97 9.11
N ASP A 307 16.68 -5.82 9.23
CA ASP A 307 15.73 -6.91 8.93
C ASP A 307 15.79 -7.30 7.45
N TYR A 308 15.94 -6.31 6.57
CA TYR A 308 16.15 -6.53 5.15
C TYR A 308 17.39 -7.40 4.89
N ASN A 309 18.53 -7.06 5.50
CA ASN A 309 19.77 -7.83 5.33
C ASN A 309 19.66 -9.24 5.92
N ASN A 310 18.97 -9.41 7.05
CA ASN A 310 18.74 -10.73 7.64
C ASN A 310 17.91 -11.63 6.73
N LEU A 311 16.83 -11.11 6.14
CA LEU A 311 15.96 -11.86 5.23
C LEU A 311 16.61 -12.10 3.86
N LEU A 312 17.58 -11.27 3.46
CA LEU A 312 18.31 -11.45 2.21
C LEU A 312 19.05 -12.80 2.16
N ASN A 313 19.41 -13.37 3.31
CA ASN A 313 19.99 -14.71 3.42
C ASN A 313 19.05 -15.83 2.93
N GLN A 314 17.76 -15.55 2.76
CA GLN A 314 16.76 -16.47 2.23
C GLN A 314 16.42 -16.20 0.76
N ALA A 315 17.29 -15.47 0.04
CA ALA A 315 17.11 -15.21 -1.38
C ALA A 315 16.96 -16.53 -2.16
N ASP A 316 16.01 -16.56 -3.10
CA ASP A 316 15.82 -17.71 -3.98
C ASP A 316 16.88 -17.70 -5.08
N ASP A 317 17.76 -18.70 -5.04
CA ASP A 317 18.85 -18.85 -6.00
C ASP A 317 18.36 -19.07 -7.43
N ALA A 318 17.10 -19.49 -7.64
CA ALA A 318 16.53 -19.59 -8.98
C ALA A 318 16.23 -18.23 -9.62
N HIS A 319 16.34 -17.14 -8.87
CA HIS A 319 16.12 -15.78 -9.34
C HIS A 319 17.39 -14.92 -9.31
N PHE A 320 17.58 -14.12 -10.35
CA PHE A 320 18.48 -12.98 -10.36
C PHE A 320 17.90 -11.85 -9.50
N LYS A 321 18.79 -11.14 -8.81
CA LYS A 321 18.48 -9.81 -8.29
C LYS A 321 18.10 -8.90 -9.45
N ILE A 322 16.97 -8.21 -9.34
CA ILE A 322 16.58 -7.20 -10.32
C ILE A 322 17.07 -5.85 -9.86
N ILE A 323 17.82 -5.17 -10.73
CA ILE A 323 18.28 -3.80 -10.54
C ILE A 323 17.66 -2.93 -11.61
N LYS A 324 17.10 -1.79 -11.22
CA LYS A 324 16.53 -0.83 -12.16
C LYS A 324 16.58 0.59 -11.62
N THR A 325 16.64 1.55 -12.53
CA THR A 325 16.29 2.93 -12.23
C THR A 325 14.82 3.13 -12.54
N ARG A 326 14.08 3.63 -11.55
CA ARG A 326 12.68 4.02 -11.71
C ARG A 326 12.60 5.53 -11.85
N ARG A 327 12.32 5.99 -13.06
CA ARG A 327 12.07 7.40 -13.39
C ARG A 327 10.58 7.70 -13.24
N CYS A 328 10.25 8.58 -12.33
CA CYS A 328 8.88 8.99 -12.01
C CYS A 328 8.63 10.40 -12.56
N PHE A 329 7.55 10.58 -13.31
CA PHE A 329 7.22 11.88 -13.92
C PHE A 329 5.73 12.02 -14.22
N LEU A 330 5.28 13.25 -14.50
CA LEU A 330 3.89 13.58 -14.78
C LEU A 330 3.76 14.12 -16.22
N VAL A 331 2.83 13.57 -16.99
CA VAL A 331 2.46 14.05 -18.34
C VAL A 331 0.94 14.06 -18.43
N ASN A 332 0.33 15.14 -18.93
CA ASN A 332 -1.13 15.22 -19.09
C ASN A 332 -1.93 14.88 -17.83
N ASN A 333 -1.45 15.32 -16.65
CA ASN A 333 -2.00 14.99 -15.34
C ASN A 333 -1.98 13.48 -14.98
N GLN A 334 -1.28 12.67 -15.78
CA GLN A 334 -1.11 11.24 -15.58
C GLN A 334 0.30 10.97 -15.02
N TYR A 335 0.37 10.18 -13.96
CA TYR A 335 1.62 9.81 -13.31
C TYR A 335 2.19 8.55 -13.93
N PHE A 336 3.45 8.59 -14.32
CA PHE A 336 4.15 7.49 -14.96
C PHE A 336 5.34 7.03 -14.13
N GLN A 337 5.59 5.72 -14.15
CA GLN A 337 6.81 5.09 -13.63
C GLN A 337 7.49 4.36 -14.77
N LEU A 338 8.63 4.88 -15.23
CA LEU A 338 9.46 4.22 -16.22
C LEU A 338 10.56 3.43 -15.51
N ASP A 339 10.48 2.11 -15.60
CA ASP A 339 11.48 1.19 -15.10
C ASP A 339 12.51 0.92 -16.20
N ILE A 340 13.76 1.29 -15.94
CA ILE A 340 14.92 1.07 -16.81
C ILE A 340 15.76 -0.02 -16.18
N TYR A 341 15.73 -1.23 -16.75
CA TYR A 341 16.46 -2.38 -16.21
C TYR A 341 17.97 -2.19 -16.38
N LYS A 342 18.72 -2.60 -15.36
CA LYS A 342 20.18 -2.43 -15.28
C LYS A 342 20.87 -3.77 -15.08
N GLU A 343 22.11 -3.82 -15.51
CA GLU A 343 23.02 -4.93 -15.25
C GLU A 343 23.54 -4.93 -13.80
N PRO A 344 23.91 -6.10 -13.23
CA PRO A 344 23.79 -7.43 -13.81
C PRO A 344 22.33 -7.91 -13.87
N CYS A 345 21.93 -8.47 -15.01
CA CYS A 345 20.61 -9.07 -15.22
C CYS A 345 20.69 -10.19 -16.26
N HIS A 346 19.61 -10.95 -16.43
CA HIS A 346 19.53 -11.93 -17.52
C HIS A 346 19.52 -11.19 -18.88
N THR A 347 20.05 -11.83 -19.92
CA THR A 347 20.08 -11.32 -21.31
C THR A 347 18.74 -10.74 -21.81
N ARG A 348 17.61 -11.36 -21.44
CA ARG A 348 16.25 -10.89 -21.78
C ARG A 348 15.85 -9.55 -21.16
N CYS A 349 16.57 -9.10 -20.13
CA CYS A 349 16.36 -7.82 -19.47
C CYS A 349 17.31 -6.73 -19.98
N LEU A 350 18.29 -7.06 -20.83
CA LEU A 350 19.24 -6.08 -21.37
C LEU A 350 18.50 -5.07 -22.23
N GLY A 351 18.64 -3.78 -21.88
CA GLY A 351 17.94 -2.68 -22.55
C GLY A 351 16.43 -2.64 -22.33
N LEU A 352 15.87 -3.50 -21.45
CA LEU A 352 14.43 -3.56 -21.22
C LEU A 352 13.94 -2.32 -20.47
N MET A 353 12.90 -1.69 -21.01
CA MET A 353 12.22 -0.57 -20.38
C MET A 353 10.72 -0.78 -20.31
N LEU A 354 10.14 -0.56 -19.13
CA LEU A 354 8.72 -0.75 -18.88
C LEU A 354 8.11 0.51 -18.29
N LEU A 355 7.12 1.07 -18.98
CA LEU A 355 6.34 2.21 -18.52
C LEU A 355 5.09 1.70 -17.81
N GLU A 356 4.91 2.07 -16.55
CA GLU A 356 3.74 1.73 -15.75
C GLU A 356 2.91 2.98 -15.42
N THR A 357 1.58 2.83 -15.47
CA THR A 357 0.65 3.87 -15.05
C THR A 357 -0.65 3.26 -14.51
N TYR A 358 -1.51 4.09 -13.92
CA TYR A 358 -2.83 3.69 -13.41
C TYR A 358 -3.89 4.62 -13.98
N THR A 359 -4.81 4.11 -14.77
CA THR A 359 -5.86 4.92 -15.43
C THR A 359 -7.19 4.19 -15.41
N SER A 360 -8.27 4.96 -15.33
CA SER A 360 -9.66 4.49 -15.46
C SER A 360 -10.23 4.72 -16.87
N LEU A 361 -9.45 5.33 -17.77
CA LEU A 361 -9.81 5.49 -19.17
C LEU A 361 -9.94 4.11 -19.83
N GLU A 362 -10.96 3.94 -20.65
CA GLU A 362 -11.22 2.72 -21.42
C GLU A 362 -11.09 2.95 -22.93
N GLY A 363 -10.98 1.87 -23.69
CA GLY A 363 -10.83 1.94 -25.15
C GLY A 363 -9.50 2.56 -25.56
N LYS A 364 -9.53 3.51 -26.51
CA LYS A 364 -8.33 4.18 -27.06
C LYS A 364 -7.87 5.40 -26.26
N ALA A 365 -8.70 5.90 -25.34
CA ALA A 365 -8.38 7.09 -24.55
C ALA A 365 -7.07 7.00 -23.73
N PRO A 366 -6.66 5.83 -23.18
CA PRO A 366 -5.35 5.68 -22.55
C PRO A 366 -4.18 5.97 -23.48
N GLU A 367 -4.28 5.64 -24.78
CA GLU A 367 -3.22 5.83 -25.78
C GLU A 367 -2.96 7.32 -26.03
N ASP A 368 -4.01 8.15 -26.01
CA ASP A 368 -3.91 9.60 -26.19
C ASP A 368 -3.19 10.30 -25.05
N CYS A 369 -3.23 9.70 -23.85
CA CYS A 369 -2.56 10.23 -22.65
C CYS A 369 -1.11 9.76 -22.52
N LEU A 370 -0.64 8.85 -23.38
CA LEU A 370 0.73 8.33 -23.31
C LEU A 370 1.77 9.42 -23.64
N PRO A 371 2.97 9.37 -23.02
CA PRO A 371 4.04 10.31 -23.33
C PRO A 371 4.53 10.13 -24.77
N LYS A 372 4.13 11.03 -25.67
CA LYS A 372 4.48 10.97 -27.12
C LYS A 372 5.98 11.08 -27.41
N PHE A 373 6.76 11.56 -26.45
CA PHE A 373 8.23 11.63 -26.56
C PHE A 373 8.91 10.29 -26.30
N LEU A 374 8.19 9.26 -25.84
CA LEU A 374 8.71 7.89 -25.66
C LEU A 374 8.33 7.01 -26.86
N ASN A 375 9.25 6.14 -27.28
CA ASN A 375 8.97 5.12 -28.30
C ASN A 375 8.27 3.91 -27.67
N ILE A 376 6.96 4.04 -27.44
CA ILE A 376 6.14 2.99 -26.84
C ILE A 376 5.74 1.97 -27.90
N SER A 377 6.15 0.72 -27.75
CA SER A 377 5.92 -0.32 -28.75
C SER A 377 4.56 -1.00 -28.62
N LYS A 378 4.21 -1.44 -27.40
CA LYS A 378 2.96 -2.17 -27.15
C LYS A 378 2.60 -2.18 -25.68
N GLU A 379 1.32 -2.37 -25.40
CA GLU A 379 0.84 -2.73 -24.07
C GLU A 379 1.23 -4.19 -23.74
N VAL A 380 1.74 -4.40 -22.53
CA VAL A 380 2.18 -5.69 -21.98
C VAL A 380 1.55 -5.96 -20.61
N THR A 381 0.40 -5.33 -20.34
CA THR A 381 -0.37 -5.52 -19.10
C THR A 381 -0.80 -6.98 -18.99
N GLY A 382 -0.48 -7.62 -17.86
CA GLY A 382 -0.83 -9.02 -17.62
C GLY A 382 -0.01 -10.05 -18.39
N ASP A 383 0.84 -9.64 -19.33
CA ASP A 383 1.71 -10.55 -20.08
C ASP A 383 2.74 -11.21 -19.14
N PRO A 384 2.73 -12.55 -18.99
CA PRO A 384 3.68 -13.29 -18.16
C PRO A 384 5.15 -13.01 -18.51
N ASN A 385 5.47 -12.76 -19.78
CA ASN A 385 6.83 -12.51 -20.25
C ASN A 385 7.39 -11.20 -19.70
N TYR A 386 6.52 -10.22 -19.41
CA TYR A 386 6.89 -8.95 -18.82
C TYR A 386 6.58 -8.89 -17.32
N SER A 387 6.31 -10.05 -16.70
CA SER A 387 6.19 -10.15 -15.25
C SER A 387 7.56 -10.12 -14.61
N MET A 388 7.70 -9.34 -13.53
CA MET A 388 8.97 -9.20 -12.83
C MET A 388 9.52 -10.55 -12.32
N PHE A 389 8.63 -11.49 -11.97
CA PHE A 389 8.99 -12.81 -11.50
C PHE A 389 9.62 -13.67 -12.59
N ASN A 390 9.02 -13.72 -13.78
CA ASN A 390 9.59 -14.49 -14.88
C ASN A 390 10.85 -13.82 -15.42
N LEU A 391 10.90 -12.48 -15.45
CA LEU A 391 12.09 -11.73 -15.84
C LEU A 391 13.29 -12.00 -14.93
N SER A 392 13.08 -12.30 -13.65
CA SER A 392 14.17 -12.65 -12.74
C SER A 392 14.61 -14.11 -12.81
N LEU A 393 13.88 -15.03 -13.45
CA LEU A 393 14.30 -16.43 -13.50
C LEU A 393 15.70 -16.57 -14.12
N ARG A 394 16.57 -17.36 -13.48
CA ARG A 394 17.92 -17.63 -14.00
C ARG A 394 17.91 -18.56 -15.20
N GLU A 395 17.04 -19.56 -15.15
CA GLU A 395 16.87 -20.52 -16.23
C GLU A 395 16.15 -19.89 -17.42
N GLU A 396 16.35 -20.48 -18.60
CA GLU A 396 15.58 -20.14 -19.78
C GLU A 396 14.12 -20.59 -19.66
N TRP A 397 13.21 -19.77 -20.19
CA TRP A 397 11.76 -19.96 -20.01
C TRP A 397 11.22 -21.23 -20.68
N ASP A 398 11.90 -21.74 -21.70
CA ASP A 398 11.60 -22.99 -22.39
C ASP A 398 11.99 -24.23 -21.56
N ARG A 399 12.96 -24.09 -20.66
CA ARG A 399 13.50 -25.19 -19.84
C ARG A 399 12.94 -25.21 -18.42
N THR A 400 12.62 -24.05 -17.87
CA THR A 400 12.26 -23.92 -16.46
C THR A 400 10.83 -24.39 -16.17
N GLN A 401 10.68 -25.20 -15.12
CA GLN A 401 9.37 -25.56 -14.57
C GLN A 401 8.78 -24.45 -13.67
N LYS A 402 9.56 -23.39 -13.39
CA LYS A 402 9.17 -22.29 -12.51
C LYS A 402 8.49 -21.13 -13.23
N PHE A 403 8.30 -21.21 -14.56
CA PHE A 403 7.67 -20.13 -15.32
C PHE A 403 6.20 -19.94 -14.91
N CYS A 404 5.86 -18.75 -14.43
CA CYS A 404 4.51 -18.43 -13.98
C CYS A 404 3.66 -17.92 -15.14
N ARG A 405 2.81 -18.78 -15.72
CA ARG A 405 1.95 -18.47 -16.88
C ARG A 405 0.71 -17.63 -16.57
N SER A 406 0.29 -17.56 -15.30
CA SER A 406 -0.81 -16.69 -14.93
C SER A 406 -0.59 -16.08 -13.55
N LEU A 407 -0.72 -14.76 -13.50
CA LEU A 407 -0.78 -14.00 -12.25
C LEU A 407 -2.20 -14.06 -11.62
N HIS A 408 -3.21 -14.54 -12.34
CA HIS A 408 -4.59 -14.72 -11.87
C HIS A 408 -5.04 -16.15 -12.16
N GLY A 409 -4.99 -17.01 -11.14
CA GLY A 409 -5.22 -18.45 -11.27
C GLY A 409 -6.58 -18.81 -11.89
N LYS A 410 -6.63 -18.97 -13.21
CA LYS A 410 -7.46 -19.96 -13.87
C LYS A 410 -6.51 -20.90 -14.61
N LYS A 411 -6.04 -21.94 -13.93
CA LYS A 411 -5.60 -23.14 -14.64
C LYS A 411 -6.88 -23.88 -15.04
N ASN A 412 -7.21 -23.88 -16.32
CA ASN A 412 -8.15 -24.84 -16.86
C ASN A 412 -7.59 -26.24 -16.59
N MET A 413 -8.39 -27.08 -15.96
CA MET A 413 -8.01 -28.41 -15.48
C MET A 413 -8.03 -29.47 -16.60
N ASN A 414 -7.86 -29.08 -17.87
CA ASN A 414 -7.98 -29.98 -19.04
C ASN A 414 -6.68 -30.26 -19.80
N ASP A 415 -5.57 -29.56 -19.52
CA ASP A 415 -4.32 -29.75 -20.29
C ASP A 415 -3.32 -30.74 -19.66
N MET A 416 -3.74 -31.55 -18.68
CA MET A 416 -2.92 -32.61 -18.07
C MET A 416 -3.30 -34.03 -18.49
N CYS A 417 -4.18 -34.22 -19.48
CA CYS A 417 -4.62 -35.55 -19.93
C CYS A 417 -4.34 -35.89 -21.40
N SER A 418 -3.60 -35.07 -22.16
CA SER A 418 -3.32 -35.38 -23.58
C SER A 418 -1.86 -35.71 -23.90
N ALA A 419 -0.96 -35.76 -22.91
CA ALA A 419 0.46 -36.04 -23.16
C ALA A 419 0.97 -37.40 -22.62
N ASN A 420 0.10 -38.24 -22.05
CA ASN A 420 0.51 -39.50 -21.40
C ASN A 420 -0.38 -40.71 -21.77
N SER A 421 -0.68 -40.90 -23.06
CA SER A 421 -1.37 -42.10 -23.55
C SER A 421 -0.88 -42.56 -24.93
N ARG A 422 0.44 -42.58 -25.15
CA ARG A 422 1.06 -43.31 -26.28
C ARG A 422 2.46 -43.81 -25.90
N ALA A 423 2.53 -44.66 -24.88
CA ALA A 423 3.66 -45.53 -24.61
C ALA A 423 3.25 -46.50 -23.49
N ASN A 424 2.73 -47.66 -23.87
CA ASN A 424 2.53 -48.90 -23.10
C ASN A 424 1.20 -49.56 -23.49
N GLU A 425 1.13 -50.05 -24.72
CA GLU A 425 0.29 -51.20 -25.07
C GLU A 425 1.22 -52.17 -25.81
N ASP A 426 2.09 -52.83 -25.05
CA ASP A 426 2.73 -54.07 -25.43
C ASP A 426 3.10 -54.81 -24.13
N ALA A 427 2.74 -56.10 -24.07
CA ALA A 427 2.92 -57.05 -22.96
C ALA A 427 1.87 -57.02 -21.82
N CYS A 428 0.68 -57.58 -22.10
CA CYS A 428 0.07 -58.67 -21.30
C CYS A 428 -1.33 -59.00 -21.84
N ASN A 429 -1.44 -60.03 -22.68
CA ASN A 429 -2.65 -60.84 -22.86
C ASN A 429 -2.30 -62.07 -23.71
N GLU A 430 -1.61 -63.03 -23.09
CA GLU A 430 -1.68 -64.44 -23.51
C GLU A 430 -2.69 -65.17 -22.62
N CYS A 431 -3.38 -66.14 -23.23
CA CYS A 431 -4.34 -67.10 -22.68
C CYS A 431 -5.83 -66.69 -22.68
N GLN A 432 -6.40 -66.76 -23.89
CA GLN A 432 -7.80 -67.17 -24.09
C GLN A 432 -8.00 -68.66 -23.78
N HIS A 433 -9.17 -68.98 -23.25
CA HIS A 433 -9.78 -70.31 -23.13
C HIS A 433 -9.75 -71.15 -24.42
N GLN A 434 -9.28 -72.39 -24.30
CA GLN A 434 -9.88 -73.62 -24.84
C GLN A 434 -9.81 -74.64 -23.67
N GLY A 435 -10.80 -75.44 -23.30
CA GLY A 435 -11.88 -76.05 -24.07
C GLY A 435 -11.65 -77.56 -24.07
N LYS A 436 -12.23 -78.25 -23.08
CA LYS A 436 -12.19 -79.69 -22.75
C LYS A 436 -10.99 -80.22 -21.98
#